data_AF-W6W9L7-F1
#
_entry.id   AF-W6W9L7-F1
#
_cell.length_a   1.000
_cell.length_b   1.000
_cell.length_c   1.000
_cell.angle_alpha   90.00
_cell.angle_beta   90.00
_cell.angle_gamma   90.00
#
_symmetry.space_group_name_H-M   'P 1'
#
loop_
_entity.id
_entity.type
_entity.pdbx_description
1 polymer ?
#
loop_
_entity_poly.entity_id
_entity_poly.type
_entity_poly.pdbx_seq_one_letter_code
_entity_poly.pdbx_strand_id
1 'polypeptide(L)'
;MDKSGLSDYERLRAEQHEELCRATATITLMGTGFCRLRACRRRGVCSGPMVPSAHQLWKVRAQQEIGLSGKACADLPLCIANREPKYYELFQQTMQKLQQVAIDEPNLDVLCACILVAARRRAKKHLLTSRPLHPTSTIEQGAGP
;
A
#
# COMPACT_ATOMS: atom_id res chain seq x y z
N MET A 1 12.90 11.69 31.61
CA MET A 1 12.20 11.84 30.32
C MET A 1 10.73 12.02 30.64
N ASP A 2 10.14 13.14 30.25
CA ASP A 2 8.72 13.40 30.49
C ASP A 2 7.84 12.43 29.70
N LYS A 3 6.76 11.96 30.33
CA LYS A 3 5.77 11.06 29.71
C LYS A 3 5.16 11.63 28.42
N SER A 4 5.11 12.96 28.30
CA SER A 4 4.66 13.66 27.09
C SER A 4 5.59 13.43 25.89
N GLY A 5 6.91 13.53 26.09
CA GLY A 5 7.89 13.33 25.01
C GLY A 5 7.91 11.91 24.45
N LEU A 6 7.70 10.91 25.31
CA LEU A 6 7.60 9.50 24.87
C LEU A 6 6.32 9.28 24.05
N SER A 7 5.20 9.88 24.47
CA SER A 7 3.92 9.78 23.78
C SER A 7 3.96 10.42 22.38
N ASP A 8 4.60 11.58 22.23
CA ASP A 8 4.73 12.24 20.93
C ASP A 8 5.62 11.44 19.98
N TYR A 9 6.71 10.85 20.50
CA TYR A 9 7.57 9.96 19.74
C TYR A 9 6.81 8.71 19.25
N GLU A 10 6.04 8.07 20.11
CA GLU A 10 5.26 6.89 19.74
C GLU A 10 4.18 7.22 18.70
N ARG A 11 3.55 8.40 18.79
CA ARG A 11 2.59 8.87 17.77
C ARG A 11 3.27 9.03 16.41
N LEU A 12 4.39 9.76 16.34
CA LEU A 12 5.11 9.97 15.09
C LEU A 12 5.56 8.63 14.48
N ARG A 13 6.06 7.72 15.32
CA ARG A 13 6.48 6.39 14.89
C ARG A 13 5.31 5.57 14.33
N ALA A 14 4.12 5.69 14.94
CA ALA A 14 2.92 5.02 14.46
C ALA A 14 2.47 5.57 13.09
N GLU A 15 2.51 6.89 12.90
CA GLU A 15 2.19 7.55 11.64
C GLU A 15 3.14 7.11 10.52
N GLN A 16 4.45 7.15 10.76
CA GLN A 16 5.48 6.69 9.81
C GLN A 16 5.33 5.20 9.47
N HIS A 17 5.05 4.37 10.48
CA HIS A 17 4.83 2.94 10.28
C HIS A 17 3.59 2.68 9.42
N GLU A 18 2.48 3.38 9.68
CA GLU A 18 1.27 3.29 8.89
C GLU A 18 1.50 3.73 7.44
N GLU A 19 2.14 4.88 7.23
CA GLU A 19 2.43 5.41 5.90
C GLU A 19 3.27 4.42 5.08
N LEU A 20 4.38 3.94 5.66
CA LEU A 20 5.26 2.98 5.00
C LEU A 20 4.54 1.66 4.67
N CYS A 21 3.72 1.17 5.59
CA CYS A 21 2.89 -0.02 5.37
C CYS A 21 1.88 0.18 4.23
N ARG A 22 1.23 1.34 4.17
CA ARG A 22 0.27 1.68 3.11
C ARG A 22 0.95 1.85 1.76
N ALA A 23 2.11 2.49 1.70
CA ALA A 23 2.93 2.61 0.49
C ALA A 23 3.33 1.22 -0.04
N THR A 24 3.84 0.37 0.86
CA THR A 24 4.21 -1.02 0.56
C THR A 24 3.03 -1.81 0.03
N ALA A 25 1.88 -1.79 0.72
CA ALA A 25 0.68 -2.50 0.28
C ALA A 25 0.15 -1.97 -1.07
N THR A 26 0.26 -0.67 -1.30
CA THR A 26 -0.14 -0.02 -2.56
C THR A 26 0.66 -0.57 -3.74
N ILE A 27 1.99 -0.63 -3.60
CA ILE A 27 2.86 -1.03 -4.71
C ILE A 27 2.91 -2.54 -4.95
N THR A 28 2.75 -3.35 -3.89
CA THR A 28 2.89 -4.82 -3.95
C THR A 28 1.56 -5.57 -4.12
N LEU A 29 0.50 -5.15 -3.42
CA LEU A 29 -0.72 -5.97 -3.27
C LEU A 29 -1.90 -5.49 -4.10
N MET A 30 -1.94 -4.21 -4.51
CA MET A 30 -3.08 -3.68 -5.28
C MET A 30 -3.09 -4.16 -6.72
N GLY A 31 -1.91 -4.26 -7.36
CA GLY A 31 -1.78 -4.63 -8.77
C GLY A 31 -2.00 -6.12 -9.07
N THR A 32 -2.02 -6.96 -8.03
CA THR A 32 -2.05 -8.43 -8.11
C THR A 32 -3.40 -9.04 -7.76
N GLY A 33 -4.38 -8.22 -7.34
CA GLY A 33 -5.67 -8.72 -6.84
C GLY A 33 -5.61 -9.32 -5.44
N PHE A 34 -4.45 -9.25 -4.77
CA PHE A 34 -4.23 -9.83 -3.45
C PHE A 34 -5.09 -9.15 -2.36
N CYS A 35 -5.30 -7.83 -2.50
CA CYS A 35 -6.22 -7.09 -1.64
C CYS A 35 -7.68 -7.29 -2.08
N ARG A 36 -8.51 -7.78 -1.15
CA ARG A 36 -9.95 -8.03 -1.39
C ARG A 36 -10.86 -6.82 -1.12
N LEU A 37 -10.34 -5.77 -0.48
CA LEU A 37 -11.14 -4.59 -0.18
C LEU A 37 -11.47 -3.82 -1.46
N ARG A 38 -12.77 -3.71 -1.76
CA ARG A 38 -13.29 -3.03 -2.95
C ARG A 38 -12.83 -1.58 -3.02
N ALA A 39 -12.86 -0.86 -1.89
CA ALA A 39 -12.41 0.53 -1.82
C ALA A 39 -10.94 0.68 -2.25
N CYS A 40 -10.05 -0.16 -1.71
CA CYS A 40 -8.63 -0.16 -2.08
C CYS A 40 -8.42 -0.46 -3.56
N ARG A 41 -9.12 -1.46 -4.11
CA ARG A 41 -8.99 -1.82 -5.54
C ARG A 41 -9.49 -0.71 -6.47
N ARG A 42 -10.63 -0.08 -6.14
CA ARG A 42 -11.20 1.02 -6.94
C ARG A 42 -10.27 2.23 -6.97
N ARG A 43 -9.72 2.61 -5.80
CA ARG A 43 -8.77 3.73 -5.70
C ARG A 43 -7.37 3.36 -6.20
N GLY A 44 -7.03 2.06 -6.13
CA GLY A 44 -5.71 1.48 -6.39
C GLY A 44 -4.63 1.93 -5.43
N VAL A 45 -5.05 2.30 -4.22
CA VAL A 45 -4.20 2.67 -3.09
C VAL A 45 -4.73 1.95 -1.85
N CYS A 46 -3.82 1.51 -0.99
CA CYS A 46 -4.19 0.86 0.25
C CYS A 46 -4.84 1.88 1.20
N SER A 47 -6.12 1.68 1.49
CA SER A 47 -6.90 2.44 2.47
C SER A 47 -7.61 1.51 3.46
N GLY A 48 -7.15 0.26 3.56
CA GLY A 48 -7.72 -0.73 4.47
C GLY A 48 -7.42 -0.40 5.93
N PRO A 49 -8.16 -1.00 6.87
CA PRO A 49 -7.87 -0.85 8.28
C PRO A 49 -6.48 -1.42 8.60
N MET A 50 -5.77 -0.75 9.50
CA MET A 50 -4.59 -1.27 10.16
C MET A 50 -5.07 -2.13 11.32
N VAL A 51 -4.59 -3.37 11.41
CA VAL A 51 -5.02 -4.34 12.43
C VAL A 51 -3.82 -5.04 13.04
N PRO A 52 -3.89 -5.46 14.32
CA PRO A 52 -2.82 -6.19 14.97
C PRO A 52 -2.45 -7.45 14.18
N SER A 53 -1.16 -7.73 14.08
CA SER A 53 -0.65 -8.87 13.32
C SER A 53 0.35 -9.68 14.13
N ALA A 54 0.21 -11.01 14.09
CA ALA A 54 1.18 -11.93 14.68
C ALA A 54 2.60 -11.74 14.11
N HIS A 55 2.70 -11.25 12.87
CA HIS A 55 3.97 -10.95 12.21
C HIS A 55 4.75 -9.79 12.88
N GLN A 56 4.07 -8.93 13.64
CA GLN A 56 4.72 -7.82 14.36
C GLN A 56 5.12 -8.16 15.80
N LEU A 57 4.80 -9.36 16.30
CA LEU A 57 5.01 -9.72 17.72
C LEU A 57 6.45 -9.44 18.20
N TRP A 58 7.44 -9.80 17.41
CA TRP A 58 8.84 -9.55 17.74
C TRP A 58 9.22 -8.08 17.72
N LYS A 59 8.66 -7.28 16.80
CA LYS A 59 8.88 -5.82 16.79
C LYS A 59 8.25 -5.14 17.99
N VAL A 60 7.06 -5.60 18.40
CA VAL A 60 6.39 -5.12 19.61
C VAL A 60 7.26 -5.39 20.83
N ARG A 61 7.80 -6.62 20.97
CA ARG A 61 8.72 -6.98 22.07
C ARG A 61 9.98 -6.14 22.07
N ALA A 62 10.63 -5.97 20.92
CA ALA A 62 11.83 -5.15 20.80
C ALA A 62 11.57 -3.68 21.19
N GLN A 63 10.38 -3.14 20.91
CA GLN A 63 9.99 -1.79 21.36
C GLN A 63 9.78 -1.73 22.88
N GLN A 64 9.18 -2.76 23.46
CA GLN A 64 8.98 -2.86 24.91
C GLN A 64 10.31 -2.94 25.67
N GLU A 65 11.29 -3.66 25.12
CA GLU A 65 12.64 -3.76 25.70
C GLU A 65 13.37 -2.41 25.78
N ILE A 66 13.08 -1.48 24.86
CA ILE A 66 13.64 -0.12 24.88
C ILE A 66 12.74 0.91 25.59
N GLY A 67 11.72 0.44 26.31
CA GLY A 67 10.84 1.30 27.13
C GLY A 67 9.67 1.94 26.40
N LEU A 68 9.34 1.51 25.18
CA LEU A 68 8.14 1.94 24.45
C LEU A 68 6.96 0.98 24.70
N SER A 69 5.73 1.38 24.36
CA SER A 69 4.55 0.53 24.54
C SER A 69 4.50 -0.65 23.58
N GLY A 70 5.15 -0.53 22.42
CA GLY A 70 5.08 -1.48 21.32
C GLY A 70 3.88 -1.29 20.39
N LYS A 71 2.92 -0.43 20.73
CA LYS A 71 1.69 -0.23 19.95
C LYS A 71 1.95 0.41 18.59
N ALA A 72 2.96 1.27 18.50
CA ALA A 72 3.27 2.05 17.30
C ALA A 72 3.56 1.19 16.05
N CYS A 73 4.02 -0.04 16.22
CA CYS A 73 4.32 -0.94 15.09
C CYS A 73 3.61 -2.30 15.17
N ALA A 74 2.55 -2.40 15.97
CA ALA A 74 1.81 -3.67 16.14
C ALA A 74 0.95 -4.04 14.93
N ASP A 75 0.53 -3.02 14.17
CA ASP A 75 -0.51 -3.19 13.17
C ASP A 75 0.03 -3.32 11.75
N LEU A 76 -0.69 -4.06 10.92
CA LEU A 76 -0.46 -4.15 9.49
C LEU A 76 -1.75 -3.89 8.71
N PRO A 77 -1.67 -3.53 7.42
CA PRO A 77 -2.86 -3.48 6.58
C PRO A 77 -3.57 -4.84 6.58
N LEU A 78 -4.90 -4.82 6.71
CA LEU A 78 -5.74 -6.04 6.74
C LEU A 78 -5.42 -7.05 5.63
N CYS A 79 -5.03 -6.57 4.44
CA CYS A 79 -4.72 -7.43 3.31
C CYS A 79 -3.50 -8.34 3.52
N ILE A 80 -2.59 -7.99 4.43
CA ILE A 80 -1.38 -8.75 4.75
C ILE A 80 -1.35 -9.29 6.19
N ALA A 81 -2.07 -8.67 7.12
CA ALA A 81 -1.98 -8.95 8.55
C ALA A 81 -2.12 -10.44 8.94
N ASN A 82 -3.02 -11.17 8.27
CA ASN A 82 -3.33 -12.59 8.53
C ASN A 82 -2.87 -13.53 7.40
N ARG A 83 -1.89 -13.12 6.58
CA ARG A 83 -1.39 -13.94 5.47
C ARG A 83 -0.28 -14.87 5.93
N GLU A 84 -0.03 -15.91 5.14
CA GLU A 84 1.07 -16.85 5.37
C GLU A 84 2.42 -16.11 5.42
N PRO A 85 3.39 -16.60 6.23
CA PRO A 85 4.71 -15.97 6.40
C PRO A 85 5.41 -15.60 5.09
N LYS A 86 5.37 -16.49 4.09
CA LYS A 86 5.98 -16.24 2.76
C LYS A 86 5.50 -14.94 2.09
N TYR A 87 4.23 -14.57 2.26
CA TYR A 87 3.70 -13.33 1.71
C TYR A 87 4.12 -12.12 2.55
N TYR A 88 4.19 -12.30 3.87
CA TYR A 88 4.69 -11.27 4.76
C TYR A 88 6.18 -10.99 4.54
N GLU A 89 6.99 -12.01 4.25
CA GLU A 89 8.41 -11.84 3.91
C GLU A 89 8.60 -10.98 2.65
N LEU A 90 7.84 -11.27 1.58
CA LEU A 90 7.85 -10.44 0.37
C LEU A 90 7.41 -8.99 0.64
N PHE A 91 6.40 -8.83 1.48
CA PHE A 91 5.95 -7.52 1.94
C PHE A 91 7.05 -6.79 2.70
N GLN A 92 7.70 -7.47 3.65
CA GLN A 92 8.78 -6.93 4.47
C GLN A 92 10.00 -6.53 3.64
N GLN A 93 10.40 -7.34 2.67
CA GLN A 93 11.48 -7.01 1.74
C GLN A 93 11.18 -5.74 0.94
N THR A 94 9.92 -5.57 0.51
CA THR A 94 9.54 -4.35 -0.22
C THR A 94 9.47 -3.15 0.71
N MET A 95 8.98 -3.34 1.94
CA MET A 95 8.93 -2.31 2.97
C MET A 95 10.33 -1.78 3.29
N GLN A 96 11.32 -2.68 3.43
CA GLN A 96 12.72 -2.32 3.66
C GLN A 96 13.30 -1.51 2.49
N LYS A 97 12.99 -1.89 1.24
CA LYS A 97 13.42 -1.12 0.06
C LYS A 97 12.81 0.28 0.04
N LEU A 98 11.52 0.42 0.37
CA LEU A 98 10.86 1.72 0.44
C LEU A 98 11.39 2.58 1.60
N GLN A 99 11.72 1.94 2.72
CA GLN A 99 12.36 2.62 3.83
C GLN A 99 13.75 3.15 3.43
N GLN A 100 14.53 2.37 2.69
CA GLN A 100 15.81 2.84 2.16
C GLN A 100 15.64 4.02 1.20
N VAL A 101 14.64 3.97 0.31
CA VAL A 101 14.32 5.11 -0.57
C VAL A 101 13.96 6.36 0.24
N ALA A 102 13.20 6.23 1.33
CA ALA A 102 12.88 7.36 2.20
C ALA A 102 14.12 7.97 2.89
N ILE A 103 15.13 7.15 3.18
CA ILE A 103 16.41 7.58 3.77
C ILE A 103 17.26 8.28 2.71
N ASP A 104 17.35 7.69 1.51
CA ASP A 104 18.18 8.21 0.42
C ASP A 104 17.60 9.52 -0.15
N GLU A 105 16.27 9.65 -0.18
CA GLU A 105 15.54 10.78 -0.73
C GLU A 105 14.58 11.39 0.32
N PRO A 106 15.10 12.14 1.32
CA PRO A 106 14.32 12.60 2.47
C PRO A 106 13.19 13.59 2.13
N ASN A 107 13.25 14.23 0.96
CA ASN A 107 12.21 15.15 0.47
C ASN A 107 11.14 14.44 -0.38
N LEU A 108 11.28 13.13 -0.62
CA LEU A 108 10.35 12.36 -1.41
C LEU A 108 9.18 11.87 -0.55
N ASP A 109 7.96 12.28 -0.90
CA ASP A 109 6.75 11.64 -0.40
C ASP A 109 6.63 10.24 -1.04
N VAL A 110 7.11 9.23 -0.31
CA VAL A 110 7.16 7.83 -0.78
C VAL A 110 5.77 7.28 -1.05
N LEU A 111 4.76 7.68 -0.26
CA LEU A 111 3.39 7.24 -0.49
C LEU A 111 2.85 7.81 -1.80
N CYS A 112 2.99 9.12 -2.03
CA CYS A 112 2.61 9.77 -3.28
C CYS A 112 3.35 9.15 -4.47
N ALA A 113 4.66 8.91 -4.37
CA ALA A 113 5.43 8.23 -5.41
C ALA A 113 4.87 6.83 -5.72
N CYS A 114 4.55 6.04 -4.69
CA CYS A 114 3.95 4.73 -4.85
C CYS A 114 2.56 4.79 -5.52
N ILE A 115 1.74 5.77 -5.15
CA ILE A 115 0.42 6.01 -5.75
C ILE A 115 0.57 6.33 -7.24
N LEU A 116 1.50 7.21 -7.61
CA LEU A 116 1.77 7.58 -9.01
C LEU A 116 2.23 6.37 -9.83
N VAL A 117 3.16 5.56 -9.29
CA VAL A 117 3.61 4.34 -9.97
C VAL A 117 2.46 3.34 -10.13
N ALA A 118 1.63 3.14 -9.10
CA ALA A 118 0.46 2.27 -9.17
C ALA A 118 -0.58 2.75 -10.19
N ALA A 119 -0.78 4.08 -10.31
CA ALA A 119 -1.65 4.67 -11.34
C ALA A 119 -1.11 4.40 -12.76
N ARG A 120 0.18 4.64 -13.01
CA ARG A 120 0.82 4.35 -14.31
C ARG A 120 0.69 2.89 -14.72
N ARG A 121 0.91 1.94 -13.79
CA ARG A 121 0.72 0.50 -14.06
C ARG A 121 -0.71 0.17 -14.48
N ARG A 122 -1.71 0.79 -13.86
CA ARG A 122 -3.13 0.59 -14.22
C ARG A 122 -3.46 1.16 -15.59
N ALA A 123 -2.99 2.38 -15.90
CA ALA A 123 -3.18 2.98 -17.22
C ALA A 123 -2.59 2.10 -18.32
N LYS A 124 -1.37 1.58 -18.13
CA LYS A 124 -0.74 0.63 -19.07
C LYS A 124 -1.56 -0.65 -19.25
N LYS A 125 -2.10 -1.23 -18.17
CA LYS A 125 -3.00 -2.38 -18.26
C LYS A 125 -4.26 -2.06 -19.05
N HIS A 126 -4.88 -0.90 -18.82
CA HIS A 126 -6.08 -0.47 -19.54
C HIS A 126 -5.83 -0.38 -21.05
N LEU A 127 -4.71 0.23 -21.46
CA LEU A 127 -4.31 0.33 -22.87
C LEU A 127 -4.14 -1.04 -23.54
N LEU A 128 -3.64 -2.03 -22.80
CA LEU A 128 -3.48 -3.40 -23.31
C LEU A 128 -4.81 -4.17 -23.41
N THR A 129 -5.82 -3.78 -22.62
CA THR A 129 -7.13 -4.45 -22.58
C THR A 129 -8.20 -3.75 -23.42
N SER A 130 -8.01 -2.49 -23.78
CA SER A 130 -8.89 -1.80 -24.73
C SER A 130 -8.64 -2.31 -26.14
N ARG A 131 -9.56 -3.10 -26.70
CA ARG A 131 -9.62 -3.39 -28.14
C ARG A 131 -9.66 -2.06 -28.92
N PRO A 132 -9.04 -1.96 -30.11
CA PRO A 132 -9.29 -0.84 -31.00
C PRO A 132 -10.79 -0.77 -31.25
N LEU A 133 -11.37 0.42 -31.12
CA LEU A 133 -12.76 0.69 -31.46
C LEU A 133 -13.04 0.13 -32.86
N HIS A 134 -13.92 -0.85 -32.97
CA HIS A 134 -14.54 -1.16 -34.25
C HIS A 134 -15.38 0.05 -34.65
N PRO A 135 -15.21 0.62 -35.85
CA PRO A 135 -16.10 1.66 -36.33
C PRO A 135 -17.47 1.03 -36.61
N THR A 136 -18.44 1.28 -35.73
CA THR A 136 -19.85 1.07 -36.03
C THR A 136 -20.34 2.26 -36.84
N SER A 137 -20.25 2.16 -38.17
CA SER A 137 -21.09 2.94 -39.08
C SER A 137 -21.23 2.22 -40.41
N THR A 138 -22.06 1.17 -40.43
CA THR A 138 -22.73 0.79 -41.67
C THR A 138 -23.87 1.78 -41.86
N ILE A 139 -23.64 2.81 -42.68
CA ILE A 139 -24.72 3.64 -43.21
C ILE A 139 -25.44 2.76 -44.22
N GLU A 140 -26.61 2.23 -43.85
CA GLU A 140 -27.56 1.71 -44.82
C GLU A 140 -28.09 2.89 -45.64
N GLN A 141 -27.60 3.04 -46.87
CA GLN A 141 -28.23 3.88 -47.87
C GLN A 141 -29.37 3.10 -48.52
N GLY A 142 -30.58 3.34 -48.05
CA GLY A 142 -31.82 2.98 -48.74
C GLY A 142 -32.64 4.24 -49.01
N ALA A 143 -32.80 4.59 -50.29
CA ALA A 143 -33.86 5.39 -50.93
C ALA A 143 -33.39 5.72 -52.35
N GLY A 144 -33.81 4.99 -53.39
CA GLY A 144 -34.99 5.32 -54.22
C GLY A 144 -34.56 6.18 -55.43
N PRO A 145 -35.26 6.19 -56.58
CA PRO A 145 -36.61 5.70 -56.85
C PRO A 145 -36.69 4.42 -57.71
#